data_AF-A0A661HE78-F1
#
_entry.id   AF-A0A661HE78-F1
#
_cell.length_a   1.000
_cell.length_b   1.000
_cell.length_c   1.000
_cell.angle_alpha   90.00
_cell.angle_beta   90.00
_cell.angle_gamma   90.00
#
_symmetry.space_group_name_H-M   'P 1'
#
loop_
_entity.id
_entity.type
_entity.pdbx_description
1 polymer ?
#
loop_
_entity_poly.entity_id
_entity_poly.type
_entity_poly.pdbx_seq_one_letter_code
_entity_poly.pdbx_strand_id
1 'polypeptide(L)'
;MSRAQANHGLYLAKIQLSGWRRALAAQDVPAVILTQAYLPAVREHLLGAYGWFLLEVSGSEPLSGKPPHDCAGLPDLTAGRVVSGEIREFQQLETGGWLAELLCERDVPVHTAPMQGNLAVAAPELASCEQAQQWINNLEALFERMSDSLDEY
;
A
#
# COMPACT_ATOMS: atom_id res chain seq x y z
N MET A 1 -2.23 19.04 6.35
CA MET A 1 -0.94 18.67 5.70
C MET A 1 -0.94 17.20 5.27
N SER A 2 -1.66 16.33 5.99
CA SER A 2 -1.76 14.89 5.73
C SER A 2 -2.23 14.57 4.30
N ARG A 3 -3.23 15.28 3.75
CA ARG A 3 -3.64 15.12 2.34
C ARG A 3 -2.52 15.30 1.31
N ALA A 4 -1.65 16.30 1.48
CA ALA A 4 -0.53 16.53 0.57
C ALA A 4 0.49 15.37 0.63
N GLN A 5 0.71 14.81 1.81
CA GLN A 5 1.59 13.65 2.01
C GLN A 5 0.98 12.36 1.46
N ALA A 6 -0.33 12.17 1.59
CA ALA A 6 -1.06 11.06 0.99
C ALA A 6 -0.90 11.06 -0.54
N ASN A 7 -1.15 12.20 -1.17
CA ASN A 7 -0.98 12.38 -2.62
C ASN A 7 0.48 12.21 -3.06
N HIS A 8 1.44 12.67 -2.25
CA HIS A 8 2.86 12.47 -2.54
C HIS A 8 3.25 10.99 -2.54
N GLY A 9 2.80 10.22 -1.54
CA GLY A 9 3.04 8.78 -1.49
C GLY A 9 2.48 8.06 -2.72
N LEU A 10 1.24 8.39 -3.10
CA LEU A 10 0.61 7.84 -4.30
C LEU A 10 1.40 8.19 -5.57
N TYR A 11 1.87 9.44 -5.70
CA TYR A 11 2.69 9.87 -6.82
C TYR A 11 4.01 9.07 -6.93
N LEU A 12 4.70 8.85 -5.80
CA LEU A 12 5.92 8.04 -5.76
C LEU A 12 5.65 6.58 -6.16
N ALA A 13 4.54 5.98 -5.69
CA ALA A 13 4.14 4.64 -6.09
C ALA A 13 3.94 4.52 -7.62
N LYS A 14 3.32 5.54 -8.24
CA LYS A 14 3.13 5.60 -9.71
C LYS A 14 4.44 5.72 -10.48
N ILE A 15 5.40 6.49 -9.98
CA ILE A 15 6.76 6.56 -10.56
C ILE A 15 7.44 5.19 -10.51
N GLN A 16 7.42 4.54 -9.35
CA GLN A 16 8.05 3.22 -9.16
C GLN A 16 7.42 2.17 -10.09
N LEU A 17 6.09 2.15 -10.17
CA LEU A 17 5.37 1.24 -11.06
C LEU A 17 5.72 1.49 -12.54
N SER A 18 5.84 2.75 -12.94
CA SER A 18 6.26 3.11 -14.30
C SER A 18 7.68 2.63 -14.61
N GLY A 19 8.60 2.74 -13.64
CA GLY A 19 9.95 2.20 -13.75
C GLY A 19 9.96 0.69 -13.89
N TRP A 20 9.19 -0.01 -13.05
CA TRP A 20 9.03 -1.46 -13.11
C TRP A 20 8.52 -1.94 -14.46
N ARG A 21 7.48 -1.29 -15.02
CA ARG A 21 6.94 -1.61 -16.35
C ARG A 21 7.98 -1.46 -17.45
N ARG A 22 8.77 -0.39 -17.44
CA ARG A 22 9.84 -0.19 -18.42
C ARG A 22 10.90 -1.29 -18.32
N ALA A 23 11.29 -1.66 -17.09
CA ALA A 23 12.26 -2.73 -16.88
C ALA A 23 11.74 -4.09 -17.36
N LEU A 24 10.46 -4.40 -17.12
CA LEU A 24 9.82 -5.62 -17.65
C LEU A 24 9.77 -5.61 -19.18
N ALA A 25 9.46 -4.47 -19.80
CA ALA A 25 9.42 -4.33 -21.25
C ALA A 25 10.79 -4.50 -21.91
N ALA A 26 11.88 -4.10 -21.23
CA ALA A 26 13.24 -4.26 -21.70
C ALA A 26 13.70 -5.73 -21.71
N GLN A 27 13.15 -6.57 -20.83
CA GLN A 27 13.47 -8.00 -20.70
C GLN A 27 14.96 -8.31 -20.38
N ASP A 28 15.73 -7.31 -19.94
CA ASP A 28 17.15 -7.46 -19.59
C ASP A 28 17.36 -8.25 -18.28
N VAL A 29 16.37 -8.23 -17.39
CA VAL A 29 16.41 -8.84 -16.05
C VAL A 29 15.20 -9.75 -15.86
N PRO A 30 15.34 -10.94 -15.24
CA PRO A 30 14.21 -11.82 -14.98
C PRO A 30 13.08 -11.12 -14.21
N ALA A 31 11.84 -11.34 -14.63
CA ALA A 31 10.66 -10.70 -14.05
C ALA A 31 10.56 -10.88 -12.53
N VAL A 32 10.94 -12.05 -12.01
CA VAL A 32 10.95 -12.31 -10.56
C VAL A 32 11.90 -11.38 -9.81
N ILE A 33 13.09 -11.10 -10.34
CA ILE A 33 14.06 -10.20 -9.70
C ILE A 33 13.54 -8.76 -9.74
N LEU A 34 12.91 -8.36 -10.84
CA LEU A 34 12.25 -7.05 -10.93
C LEU A 34 11.11 -6.94 -9.92
N THR A 35 10.27 -7.97 -9.77
CA THR A 35 9.22 -7.99 -8.73
C THR A 35 9.83 -7.81 -7.34
N GLN A 36 10.91 -8.52 -7.02
CA GLN A 36 11.59 -8.41 -5.71
C GLN A 36 12.16 -7.01 -5.47
N ALA A 37 12.66 -6.35 -6.52
CA ALA A 37 13.27 -5.02 -6.41
C ALA A 37 12.24 -3.89 -6.30
N TYR A 38 11.14 -3.95 -7.06
CA TYR A 38 10.17 -2.86 -7.17
C TYR A 38 8.96 -3.00 -6.23
N LEU A 39 8.48 -4.22 -5.99
CA LEU A 39 7.26 -4.44 -5.22
C LEU A 39 7.33 -3.87 -3.79
N PRO A 40 8.41 -4.04 -3.01
CA PRO A 40 8.48 -3.49 -1.65
C PRO A 40 8.35 -1.96 -1.63
N ALA A 41 9.06 -1.27 -2.52
CA ALA A 41 9.02 0.20 -2.59
C ALA A 41 7.64 0.73 -3.02
N VAL A 42 6.99 0.08 -3.99
CA VAL A 42 5.62 0.44 -4.38
C VAL A 42 4.66 0.27 -3.20
N ARG A 43 4.75 -0.86 -2.49
CA ARG A 43 3.89 -1.12 -1.32
C ARG A 43 4.12 -0.13 -0.19
N GLU A 44 5.37 0.19 0.13
CA GLU A 44 5.72 1.16 1.17
C GLU A 44 5.11 2.53 0.87
N HIS A 45 5.22 3.00 -0.39
CA HIS A 45 4.60 4.26 -0.79
C HIS A 45 3.07 4.25 -0.72
N LEU A 46 2.43 3.13 -1.06
CA LEU A 46 0.97 2.99 -0.96
C LEU A 46 0.48 2.92 0.48
N LEU A 47 1.17 2.18 1.35
CA LEU A 47 0.86 2.13 2.78
C LEU A 47 1.05 3.50 3.45
N GLY A 48 2.13 4.20 3.10
CA GLY A 48 2.35 5.57 3.55
C GLY A 48 1.24 6.52 3.07
N ALA A 49 0.83 6.40 1.81
CA ALA A 49 -0.27 7.20 1.27
C ALA A 49 -1.59 6.94 2.02
N TYR A 50 -1.94 5.67 2.19
CA TYR A 50 -3.13 5.24 2.91
C TYR A 50 -3.13 5.72 4.37
N GLY A 51 -2.02 5.59 5.08
CA GLY A 51 -1.89 6.04 6.45
C GLY A 51 -2.07 7.54 6.65
N TRP A 52 -1.48 8.34 5.75
CA TRP A 52 -1.69 9.80 5.75
C TRP A 52 -3.14 10.16 5.46
N PHE A 53 -3.80 9.39 4.59
CA PHE A 53 -5.21 9.55 4.30
C PHE A 53 -6.08 9.19 5.51
N LEU A 54 -5.79 8.11 6.23
CA LEU A 54 -6.50 7.76 7.46
C LEU A 54 -6.44 8.86 8.52
N LEU A 55 -5.29 9.52 8.66
CA LEU A 55 -5.13 10.67 9.56
C LEU A 55 -5.98 11.87 9.12
N GLU A 56 -6.09 12.12 7.81
CA GLU A 56 -6.96 13.18 7.27
C GLU A 56 -8.44 12.88 7.56
N VAL A 57 -8.93 11.67 7.28
CA VAL A 57 -10.33 11.25 7.55
C VAL A 57 -10.66 11.35 9.03
N SER A 58 -9.75 10.88 9.88
CA SER A 58 -9.97 10.87 11.33
C SER A 58 -9.78 12.25 11.96
N GLY A 59 -9.28 13.26 11.23
CA GLY A 59 -8.91 14.55 11.79
C GLY A 59 -7.80 14.46 12.85
N SER A 60 -7.05 13.35 12.88
CA SER A 60 -6.02 13.06 13.87
C SER A 60 -4.65 13.57 13.42
N GLU A 61 -3.84 14.01 14.39
CA GLU A 61 -2.42 14.31 14.13
C GLU A 61 -1.53 13.07 14.32
N PRO A 62 -0.47 12.91 13.50
CA PRO A 62 0.45 11.78 13.63
C PRO A 62 1.22 11.83 14.97
N LEU A 63 1.15 10.76 15.76
CA LEU A 63 1.85 10.64 17.05
C LEU A 63 3.38 10.71 16.95
N SER A 64 3.96 10.26 15.84
CA SER A 64 5.42 10.09 15.66
C SER A 64 5.99 10.78 14.42
N GLY A 65 5.20 11.66 13.78
CA GLY A 65 5.53 12.25 12.47
C GLY A 65 5.54 11.25 11.31
N LYS A 66 5.19 9.98 11.57
CA LYS A 66 5.01 8.92 10.57
C LYS A 66 3.51 8.57 10.44
N PRO A 67 3.05 8.20 9.24
CA PRO A 67 1.68 7.74 9.07
C PRO A 67 1.50 6.34 9.70
N PRO A 68 0.30 6.02 10.23
CA PRO A 68 -0.05 4.65 10.60
C PRO A 68 -0.09 3.77 9.35
N HIS A 69 0.06 2.45 9.49
CA HIS A 69 -0.08 1.53 8.36
C HIS A 69 -1.52 1.00 8.24
N ASP A 70 -2.30 1.03 9.31
CA ASP A 70 -3.67 0.53 9.40
C ASP A 70 -4.54 1.41 10.31
N CYS A 71 -5.83 1.11 10.38
CA CYS A 71 -6.77 1.81 11.25
C CYS A 71 -6.43 1.59 12.73
N ALA A 72 -5.90 0.41 13.11
CA ALA A 72 -5.54 0.11 14.50
C ALA A 72 -4.43 1.04 15.05
N GLY A 73 -3.57 1.54 14.16
CA GLY A 73 -2.53 2.53 14.47
C GLY A 73 -3.03 3.97 14.64
N LEU A 74 -4.34 4.24 14.48
CA LEU A 74 -4.86 5.60 14.62
C LEU A 74 -4.89 6.08 16.08
N PRO A 75 -4.40 7.30 16.37
CA PRO A 75 -4.37 7.86 17.73
C PRO A 75 -5.74 7.88 18.41
N ASP A 76 -6.78 8.29 17.67
CA ASP A 76 -8.14 8.45 18.21
C ASP A 76 -8.83 7.12 18.54
N LEU A 77 -8.53 6.07 17.78
CA LEU A 77 -8.97 4.72 18.08
C LEU A 77 -8.32 4.19 19.37
N THR A 78 -7.02 4.45 19.54
CA THR A 78 -6.33 4.09 20.79
C THR A 78 -6.81 4.88 22.01
N ALA A 79 -7.34 6.09 21.80
CA ALA A 79 -7.93 6.94 22.83
C ALA A 79 -9.40 6.60 23.15
N GLY A 80 -10.01 5.62 22.46
CA GLY A 80 -11.39 5.20 22.69
C GLY A 80 -12.46 6.21 22.25
N ARG A 81 -12.13 7.11 21.31
CA ARG A 81 -13.10 8.04 20.73
C ARG A 81 -14.09 7.32 19.80
N VAL A 82 -15.25 7.93 19.59
CA VAL A 82 -16.28 7.41 18.68
C VAL A 82 -15.71 7.31 17.27
N VAL A 83 -15.74 6.10 16.73
CA VAL A 83 -15.25 5.78 15.39
C VAL A 83 -16.25 6.28 14.35
N SER A 84 -15.82 7.18 13.45
CA SER A 84 -16.61 7.62 12.29
C SER A 84 -17.00 6.42 11.41
N GLY A 85 -18.15 6.52 10.73
CA GLY A 85 -18.63 5.46 9.83
C GLY A 85 -17.60 5.06 8.78
N GLU A 86 -16.85 6.04 8.26
CA GLU A 86 -15.78 5.86 7.28
C GLU A 86 -14.64 4.97 7.80
N ILE A 87 -14.21 5.17 9.05
CA ILE A 87 -13.15 4.35 9.65
C ILE A 87 -13.59 2.90 9.83
N ARG A 88 -14.89 2.64 10.08
CA ARG A 88 -15.40 1.26 10.12
C ARG A 88 -15.41 0.60 8.75
N GLU A 89 -15.71 1.35 7.68
CA GLU A 89 -15.60 0.82 6.31
C GLU A 89 -14.14 0.44 6.00
N PHE A 90 -13.19 1.28 6.39
CA PHE A 90 -11.78 0.98 6.19
C PHE A 90 -11.32 -0.24 7.00
N GLN A 91 -11.71 -0.38 8.27
CA GLN A 91 -11.43 -1.59 9.05
C GLN A 91 -11.94 -2.88 8.39
N GLN A 92 -13.09 -2.82 7.70
CA GLN A 92 -13.61 -3.97 6.94
C GLN A 92 -12.76 -4.28 5.71
N LEU A 93 -12.30 -3.25 4.98
CA LEU A 93 -11.39 -3.42 3.84
C LEU A 93 -10.00 -3.93 4.28
N GLU A 94 -9.54 -3.57 5.48
CA GLU A 94 -8.30 -4.07 6.05
C GLU A 94 -8.38 -5.55 6.44
N THR A 95 -9.57 -6.03 6.81
CA THR A 95 -9.79 -7.44 7.15
C THR A 95 -10.06 -8.32 5.94
N GLY A 96 -10.47 -7.76 4.80
CA GLY A 96 -10.71 -8.52 3.58
C GLY A 96 -10.71 -7.69 2.30
N GLY A 97 -10.32 -8.33 1.19
CA GLY A 97 -10.25 -7.70 -0.12
C GLY A 97 -8.88 -7.10 -0.44
N TRP A 98 -8.86 -6.14 -1.35
CA TRP A 98 -7.62 -5.61 -1.94
C TRP A 98 -6.70 -4.90 -0.94
N LEU A 99 -7.26 -4.26 0.09
CA LEU A 99 -6.48 -3.55 1.09
C LEU A 99 -5.83 -4.52 2.09
N ALA A 100 -6.52 -5.59 2.47
CA ALA A 100 -5.94 -6.69 3.22
C ALA A 100 -4.74 -7.33 2.48
N GLU A 101 -4.81 -7.47 1.15
CA GLU A 101 -3.68 -7.95 0.34
C GLU A 101 -2.50 -6.97 0.33
N LEU A 102 -2.78 -5.67 0.24
CA LEU A 102 -1.77 -4.61 0.32
C LEU A 102 -1.12 -4.53 1.71
N LEU A 103 -1.85 -4.84 2.77
CA LEU A 103 -1.37 -4.86 4.16
C LEU A 103 -0.65 -6.15 4.52
N CYS A 104 -1.01 -7.27 3.90
CA CYS A 104 -0.40 -8.57 4.19
C CYS A 104 1.07 -8.56 3.79
N GLU A 105 1.97 -8.37 4.77
CA GLU A 105 3.42 -8.48 4.58
C GLU A 105 3.73 -9.90 4.10
N ARG A 106 3.80 -10.08 2.78
CA ARG A 106 4.41 -11.25 2.20
C ARG A 106 5.89 -10.94 2.13
N ASP A 107 6.64 -11.52 3.05
CA ASP A 107 8.09 -11.56 2.97
C ASP A 107 8.47 -11.91 1.54
N VAL A 108 9.15 -10.98 0.88
CA VAL A 108 9.75 -11.24 -0.42
C VAL A 108 10.93 -12.15 -0.11
N PRO A 109 10.90 -13.46 -0.45
CA PRO A 109 12.02 -14.32 -0.14
C PRO A 109 13.24 -13.79 -0.88
N VAL A 110 14.21 -13.29 -0.11
CA VAL A 110 15.54 -13.00 -0.64
C VAL A 110 16.10 -14.34 -1.09
N HIS A 111 16.12 -14.60 -2.39
CA HIS A 111 16.79 -15.77 -2.92
C HIS A 111 18.30 -15.60 -2.71
N THR A 112 18.80 -16.01 -1.54
CA THR A 112 20.19 -16.41 -1.41
C THR A 112 20.39 -17.57 -2.39
N ALA A 113 21.36 -17.43 -3.30
CA ALA A 113 21.61 -18.37 -4.39
C ALA A 113 21.36 -19.85 -3.99
N PRO A 114 20.64 -20.63 -4.79
CA PRO A 114 20.31 -22.00 -4.42
C PRO A 114 21.59 -22.83 -4.35
N MET A 115 21.91 -23.30 -3.14
CA MET A 115 22.85 -24.39 -2.94
C MET A 115 22.30 -25.60 -3.71
N GLN A 116 23.11 -26.13 -4.64
CA GLN A 116 22.71 -27.24 -5.50
C GLN A 116 22.21 -28.42 -4.66
N GLY A 117 20.95 -28.78 -4.88
CA GLY A 117 20.38 -29.99 -4.33
C GLY A 117 19.07 -29.72 -3.61
N ASN A 118 17.99 -30.13 -4.27
CA ASN A 118 16.68 -30.42 -3.71
C ASN A 118 15.62 -29.30 -3.64
N LEU A 119 14.44 -29.69 -4.14
CA LEU A 119 13.09 -29.20 -3.86
C LEU A 119 12.60 -27.99 -4.66
N ALA A 120 11.70 -28.30 -5.61
CA ALA A 120 10.69 -27.39 -6.12
C ALA A 120 9.77 -26.95 -4.97
N VAL A 121 10.23 -25.98 -4.18
CA VAL A 121 9.34 -25.17 -3.34
C VAL A 121 8.68 -24.17 -4.28
N ALA A 122 7.36 -24.22 -4.42
CA ALA A 122 6.61 -23.20 -5.12
C ALA A 122 6.98 -21.85 -4.50
N ALA A 123 7.63 -20.98 -5.27
CA ALA A 123 7.92 -19.63 -4.81
C ALA A 123 6.57 -19.00 -4.42
N PRO A 124 6.49 -18.29 -3.27
CA PRO A 124 5.27 -17.56 -2.93
C PRO A 124 4.93 -16.66 -4.11
N GLU A 125 3.68 -16.72 -4.58
CA GLU A 125 3.23 -15.82 -5.64
C GLU A 125 3.30 -14.40 -5.09
N LEU A 126 4.36 -13.70 -5.50
CA LEU A 126 4.55 -12.28 -5.25
C LEU A 126 3.54 -11.52 -6.10
N ALA A 127 3.02 -10.42 -5.56
CA ALA A 127 2.11 -9.56 -6.29
C ALA A 127 2.76 -9.07 -7.59
N SER A 128 1.99 -9.13 -8.67
CA SER A 128 2.46 -8.74 -10.00
C SER A 128 2.44 -7.21 -10.17
N CYS A 129 3.08 -6.75 -11.23
CA CYS A 129 3.00 -5.35 -11.66
C CYS A 129 1.54 -4.92 -11.93
N GLU A 130 0.69 -5.83 -12.38
CA GLU A 130 -0.74 -5.57 -12.58
C GLU A 130 -1.48 -5.44 -11.24
N GLN A 131 -1.20 -6.32 -10.28
CA GLN A 131 -1.77 -6.22 -8.93
C GLN A 131 -1.42 -4.88 -8.28
N ALA A 132 -0.15 -4.45 -8.40
CA ALA A 132 0.30 -3.16 -7.89
C ALA A 132 -0.43 -1.97 -8.55
N GLN A 133 -0.74 -2.06 -9.85
CA GLN A 133 -1.58 -1.04 -10.52
C GLN A 133 -3.01 -1.03 -9.99
N GLN A 134 -3.60 -2.21 -9.73
CA GLN A 134 -4.95 -2.30 -9.18
C GLN A 134 -5.01 -1.65 -7.79
N TRP A 135 -4.01 -1.88 -6.94
CA TRP A 135 -3.92 -1.19 -5.64
C TRP A 135 -3.83 0.33 -5.79
N ILE A 136 -3.02 0.84 -6.72
CA ILE A 136 -2.95 2.28 -7.02
C ILE A 136 -4.31 2.82 -7.43
N ASN A 137 -4.99 2.17 -8.38
CA ASN A 137 -6.29 2.62 -8.88
C ASN A 137 -7.36 2.61 -7.78
N ASN A 138 -7.39 1.57 -6.95
CA ASN A 138 -8.34 1.46 -5.86
C ASN A 138 -8.11 2.55 -4.80
N LEU A 139 -6.85 2.87 -4.50
CA LEU A 139 -6.48 3.90 -3.54
C LEU A 139 -6.79 5.31 -4.09
N GLU A 140 -6.56 5.54 -5.38
CA GLU A 140 -7.00 6.76 -6.09
C GLU A 140 -8.52 6.95 -6.02
N ALA A 141 -9.29 5.93 -6.40
CA ALA A 141 -10.75 6.00 -6.34
C ALA A 141 -11.27 6.22 -4.91
N LEU A 142 -10.60 5.63 -3.93
CA LEU A 142 -10.92 5.83 -2.52
C LEU A 142 -10.65 7.28 -2.07
N PHE A 143 -9.55 7.89 -2.54
CA PHE A 143 -9.21 9.28 -2.24
C PHE A 143 -10.17 10.27 -2.90
N GLU A 144 -10.55 10.02 -4.16
CA GLU A 144 -11.51 10.84 -4.91
C GLU A 144 -12.90 10.81 -4.25
N ARG A 145 -13.41 9.61 -3.92
CA ARG A 145 -14.71 9.44 -3.24
C ARG A 145 -14.80 10.25 -1.95
N MET A 146 -13.70 10.34 -1.21
CA MET A 146 -13.64 11.05 0.07
C MET A 146 -13.46 12.57 -0.11
N SER A 147 -12.77 13.01 -1.17
CA SER A 147 -12.73 14.44 -1.53
C SER A 147 -14.14 14.96 -1.83
N ASP A 148 -14.90 14.21 -2.64
CA ASP A 148 -16.25 14.60 -3.03
C ASP A 148 -17.18 14.68 -1.81
N SER A 149 -17.03 13.78 -0.82
CA SER A 149 -17.84 13.81 0.41
C SER A 149 -17.45 14.93 1.38
N LEU A 150 -16.18 15.34 1.39
CA LEU A 150 -15.71 16.45 2.24
C LEU A 150 -16.04 17.82 1.65
N ASP A 151 -16.05 17.97 0.32
CA ASP A 151 -16.38 19.23 -0.36
C ASP A 151 -17.89 19.56 -0.32
N GLU A 152 -18.76 18.60 0.06
CA GLU A 152 -20.21 18.77 0.17
C GLU A 152 -20.70 19.41 1.50
N TYR A 153 -19.80 19.79 2.42
CA TYR A 153 -20.14 20.41 3.73
C TYR A 153 -19.45 21.76 3.97
#